data_AF-A0A954N1K1-F1
#
_entry.id   AF-A0A954N1K1-F1
#
_cell.length_a   1.000
_cell.length_b   1.000
_cell.length_c   1.000
_cell.angle_alpha   90.00
_cell.angle_beta   90.00
_cell.angle_gamma   90.00
#
_symmetry.space_group_name_H-M   'P 1'
#
loop_
_entity.id
_entity.type
_entity.pdbx_description
1 polymer ?
#
loop_
_entity_poly.entity_id
_entity_poly.type
_entity_poly.pdbx_seq_one_letter_code
_entity_poly.pdbx_strand_id
1 'polypeptide(L)'
;MTKLLALAHRFEQLLRDGAVKDYAELARLGQVTRARITQIMNLLNLAPEIQEQIFLLPPVIIGRDRVSERQLRDLSRTLNWSSQIHGWENLVD
;
A
#
# COMPACT_ATOMS: atom_id res chain seq x y z
N MET A 1 4.31 -3.85 -6.64
CA MET A 1 3.50 -3.26 -5.54
C MET A 1 3.48 -4.05 -4.23
N THR A 2 3.45 -5.39 -4.30
CA THR A 2 3.42 -6.32 -3.16
C THR A 2 4.36 -5.98 -2.00
N LYS A 3 5.62 -5.57 -2.29
CA LYS A 3 6.59 -5.19 -1.27
C LYS A 3 6.16 -3.98 -0.42
N LEU A 4 5.49 -3.00 -1.02
CA LEU A 4 5.03 -1.81 -0.29
C LEU A 4 3.83 -2.12 0.61
N LEU A 5 2.91 -2.97 0.15
CA LEU A 5 1.79 -3.43 0.96
C LEU A 5 2.27 -4.27 2.15
N ALA A 6 3.19 -5.20 1.91
CA ALA A 6 3.84 -5.97 2.98
C ALA A 6 4.58 -5.06 3.99
N LEU A 7 5.24 -4.02 3.49
CA LEU A 7 5.91 -3.04 4.34
C LEU A 7 4.92 -2.23 5.18
N ALA A 8 3.75 -1.88 4.64
CA ALA A 8 2.70 -1.20 5.37
C ALA A 8 2.19 -2.05 6.55
N HIS A 9 1.92 -3.35 6.31
CA HIS A 9 1.56 -4.31 7.36
C HIS A 9 2.67 -4.44 8.42
N ARG A 10 3.94 -4.49 8.01
CA ARG A 10 5.08 -4.52 8.94
C ARG A 10 5.16 -3.26 9.79
N PHE A 11 4.97 -2.08 9.20
CA PHE A 11 4.98 -0.82 9.93
C PHE A 11 3.82 -0.71 10.90
N GLU A 12 2.63 -1.17 10.52
CA GLU A 12 1.48 -1.26 11.43
C GLU A 12 1.80 -2.13 12.64
N GLN A 13 2.41 -3.31 12.43
CA GLN A 13 2.84 -4.18 13.53
C GLN A 13 3.84 -3.49 14.45
N LEU A 14 4.88 -2.84 13.91
CA LEU A 14 5.88 -2.14 14.72
C LEU A 14 5.27 -1.02 15.59
N LEU A 15 4.25 -0.34 15.08
CA LEU A 15 3.51 0.68 15.84
C LEU A 15 2.62 0.05 16.91
N ARG A 16 1.89 -1.02 16.57
CA ARG A 16 1.03 -1.75 17.51
C ARG A 16 1.82 -2.36 18.66
N ASP A 17 3.00 -2.90 18.37
CA ASP A 17 3.90 -3.50 19.34
C ASP A 17 4.65 -2.45 20.18
N GLY A 18 4.53 -1.15 19.85
CA GLY A 18 5.26 -0.07 20.49
C GLY A 18 6.77 -0.06 20.20
N ALA A 19 7.24 -0.89 19.28
CA ALA A 19 8.64 -0.94 18.84
C ALA A 19 9.05 0.34 18.09
N VAL A 20 8.08 1.05 17.51
CA VAL A 20 8.24 2.38 16.93
C VAL A 20 7.11 3.27 17.45
N LYS A 21 7.44 4.51 17.84
CA LYS A 21 6.52 5.46 18.46
C LYS A 21 5.49 6.03 17.49
N ASP A 22 5.93 6.43 16.30
CA ASP A 22 5.13 7.17 15.35
C ASP A 22 5.70 7.14 13.92
N TYR A 23 4.97 7.74 12.98
CA TYR A 23 5.39 7.82 11.57
C TYR A 23 6.64 8.68 11.37
N ALA A 24 6.96 9.59 12.30
CA ALA A 24 8.18 10.39 12.22
C ALA A 24 9.42 9.53 12.52
N GLU A 25 9.30 8.61 13.46
CA GLU A 25 10.34 7.64 13.75
C GLU A 25 10.54 6.65 12.62
N LEU A 26 9.45 6.10 12.04
CA LEU A 26 9.52 5.28 10.83
C LEU A 26 10.25 6.01 9.68
N ALA A 27 9.93 7.29 9.48
CA ALA A 27 10.55 8.11 8.45
C ALA A 27 12.06 8.27 8.67
N ARG A 28 12.49 8.55 9.91
CA ARG A 28 13.91 8.66 10.28
C ARG A 28 14.64 7.34 10.06
N LEU A 29 14.09 6.22 10.54
CA LEU A 29 14.70 4.89 10.43
C LEU A 29 14.79 4.44 8.96
N GLY A 30 13.75 4.72 8.17
CA GLY A 30 13.72 4.39 6.74
C GLY A 30 14.44 5.40 5.84
N GLN A 31 15.01 6.48 6.38
CA GLN A 31 15.63 7.57 5.63
C GLN A 31 14.74 8.15 4.52
N VAL A 32 13.44 8.24 4.79
CA VAL A 32 12.43 8.77 3.86
C VAL A 32 11.64 9.90 4.51
N THR A 33 10.89 10.65 3.71
CA THR A 33 10.01 11.69 4.24
C THR A 33 8.82 11.07 4.98
N ARG A 34 8.23 11.82 5.93
CA ARG A 34 6.97 11.43 6.56
C ARG A 34 5.85 11.23 5.54
N ALA A 35 5.82 12.08 4.51
CA ALA A 35 4.86 11.93 3.41
C ALA A 35 4.98 10.57 2.72
N ARG A 36 6.21 10.06 2.52
CA ARG A 36 6.41 8.72 1.95
C ARG A 36 5.90 7.62 2.88
N ILE A 37 6.11 7.74 4.19
CA ILE A 37 5.52 6.81 5.17
C ILE A 37 3.99 6.83 5.07
N THR A 38 3.38 8.01 5.06
CA THR A 38 1.92 8.13 4.91
C THR A 38 1.42 7.47 3.62
N GLN A 39 2.11 7.64 2.49
CA GLN A 39 1.73 6.99 1.23
C GLN A 39 1.74 5.46 1.34
N ILE A 40 2.77 4.90 1.99
CA ILE A 40 2.88 3.45 2.21
C ILE A 40 1.75 2.98 3.13
N MET A 41 1.54 3.66 4.25
CA MET A 41 0.50 3.31 5.24
C MET A 41 -0.91 3.41 4.67
N ASN A 42 -1.16 4.35 3.74
CA ASN A 42 -2.46 4.48 3.09
C ASN A 42 -2.85 3.24 2.27
N LEU A 43 -1.89 2.39 1.87
CA LEU A 43 -2.21 1.14 1.18
C LEU A 43 -3.06 0.19 2.05
N LEU A 44 -3.02 0.33 3.38
CA LEU A 44 -3.88 -0.44 4.29
C LEU A 44 -5.36 -0.03 4.23
N ASN A 45 -5.68 1.12 3.60
CA ASN A 45 -7.06 1.58 3.40
C ASN A 45 -7.71 0.97 2.15
N LEU A 46 -6.96 0.18 1.37
CA LEU A 46 -7.52 -0.59 0.26
C LEU A 46 -8.48 -1.65 0.80
N ALA A 47 -9.55 -1.94 0.04
CA ALA A 47 -10.46 -3.03 0.32
C ALA A 47 -9.67 -4.33 0.53
N PRO A 48 -10.03 -5.17 1.51
CA PRO A 48 -9.32 -6.42 1.80
C PRO A 48 -9.09 -7.28 0.55
N GLU A 49 -10.09 -7.37 -0.33
CA GLU A 49 -10.05 -8.12 -1.58
C GLU A 49 -8.97 -7.60 -2.54
N ILE A 50 -8.79 -6.27 -2.61
CA ILE A 50 -7.73 -5.65 -3.43
C ILE A 50 -6.35 -5.94 -2.82
N GLN A 51 -6.23 -5.87 -1.50
CA GLN A 51 -4.97 -6.20 -0.82
C GLN A 51 -4.53 -7.63 -1.12
N GLU A 52 -5.45 -8.60 -1.05
CA GLU A 52 -5.20 -10.00 -1.41
C GLU A 52 -4.80 -10.14 -2.88
N GLN A 53 -5.53 -9.51 -3.80
CA GLN A 53 -5.23 -9.58 -5.23
C GLN A 53 -3.86 -8.99 -5.58
N ILE A 54 -3.39 -7.96 -4.87
CA ILE A 54 -2.02 -7.42 -5.05
C ILE A 54 -0.95 -8.48 -4.73
N PHE A 55 -1.20 -9.40 -3.79
CA PHE A 55 -0.29 -10.51 -3.50
C PHE A 55 -0.36 -11.62 -4.57
N LEU A 56 -1.47 -11.73 -5.29
CA LEU A 56 -1.70 -12.73 -6.34
C LEU A 56 -1.24 -12.25 -7.74
N LEU A 57 -0.93 -10.97 -7.92
CA LEU A 57 -0.42 -10.45 -9.18
C LEU A 57 0.88 -11.17 -9.59
N PRO A 58 1.04 -11.54 -10.87
CA PRO A 58 2.28 -12.16 -11.34
C PRO A 58 3.47 -11.21 -11.13
N PRO A 59 4.62 -11.73 -10.66
CA PRO A 59 5.79 -10.90 -10.44
C PRO A 59 6.28 -10.33 -11.78
N VAL A 60 6.52 -9.02 -11.82
CA VAL A 60 7.13 -8.40 -12.99
C VAL A 60 8.64 -8.62 -12.95
N ILE A 61 9.12 -9.48 -13.86
CA ILE A 61 10.56 -9.82 -13.98
C ILE A 61 11.28 -8.78 -14.86
N ILE A 62 10.60 -8.22 -15.86
CA ILE A 62 11.13 -7.18 -16.76
C ILE A 62 9.99 -6.19 -17.08
N GLY A 63 10.28 -4.89 -17.05
CA GLY A 63 9.29 -3.84 -17.37
C GLY A 63 8.66 -3.20 -16.13
N ARG A 64 7.52 -2.54 -16.32
CA ARG A 64 6.78 -1.86 -15.25
C ARG A 64 5.66 -2.75 -14.72
N ASP A 65 5.35 -2.62 -13.43
CA ASP A 65 4.14 -3.20 -12.84
C ASP A 65 2.92 -2.81 -13.67
N ARG A 66 2.02 -3.78 -13.94
CA ARG A 66 0.73 -3.54 -14.60
C ARG A 66 -0.06 -2.43 -13.90
N VAL A 67 -0.02 -2.46 -12.57
CA VAL A 67 -0.65 -1.48 -11.69
C VAL A 67 0.45 -0.67 -11.00
N SER A 68 0.48 0.63 -11.28
CA SER A 68 1.44 1.54 -10.67
C SER A 68 1.11 1.89 -9.23
N GLU A 69 2.12 2.31 -8.47
CA GLU A 69 1.93 2.85 -7.11
C GLU A 69 0.94 4.00 -7.05
N ARG A 70 0.99 4.88 -8.06
CA ARG A 70 0.12 6.05 -8.13
C ARG A 70 -1.35 5.64 -8.22
N GLN A 71 -1.66 4.66 -9.06
CA GLN A 71 -3.03 4.16 -9.23
C GLN A 71 -3.56 3.53 -7.92
N LEU A 72 -2.74 2.73 -7.24
CA LEU A 72 -3.12 2.18 -5.93
C LEU A 72 -3.35 3.26 -4.88
N ARG A 73 -2.47 4.26 -4.85
CA ARG A 73 -2.57 5.38 -3.93
C ARG A 73 -3.80 6.26 -4.21
N ASP A 74 -4.25 6.34 -5.45
CA ASP A 74 -5.48 7.05 -5.79
C ASP A 74 -6.70 6.22 -5.38
N LEU A 75 -6.70 4.90 -5.59
CA LEU A 75 -7.74 4.00 -5.09
C LEU A 75 -7.88 4.04 -3.57
N SER A 76 -6.76 4.05 -2.83
CA SER A 76 -6.77 4.06 -1.36
C SER A 76 -7.33 5.35 -0.75
N ARG A 77 -7.61 6.38 -1.56
CA ARG A 77 -8.25 7.64 -1.13
C ARG A 77 -9.78 7.58 -1.22
N THR A 78 -10.32 6.60 -1.94
CA THR A 78 -11.76 6.40 -2.07
C THR A 78 -12.28 5.72 -0.80
N LEU A 79 -13.25 6.32 -0.11
CA LEU A 79 -13.76 5.79 1.17
C LEU A 79 -14.63 4.54 1.02
N ASN A 80 -15.31 4.39 -0.12
CA ASN A 80 -16.21 3.27 -0.38
C ASN A 80 -15.46 2.11 -1.05
N TRP A 81 -15.44 0.93 -0.40
CA TRP A 81 -14.76 -0.25 -0.93
C TRP A 81 -15.36 -0.76 -2.24
N SER A 82 -16.68 -0.72 -2.42
CA SER A 82 -17.29 -1.12 -3.69
C SER A 82 -16.77 -0.26 -4.85
N SER A 83 -16.63 1.06 -4.66
CA SER A 83 -16.01 1.95 -5.65
C SER A 83 -14.53 1.66 -5.87
N GLN A 84 -13.79 1.27 -4.81
CA GLN A 84 -12.40 0.85 -4.97
C GLN A 84 -12.30 -0.43 -5.82
N ILE A 85 -13.16 -1.44 -5.56
CA ILE A 85 -13.17 -2.72 -6.27
C ILE A 85 -13.48 -2.50 -7.76
N HIS A 86 -14.51 -1.73 -8.10
CA HIS A 86 -14.79 -1.38 -9.50
C HIS A 86 -13.61 -0.62 -10.14
N GLY A 87 -12.99 0.31 -9.41
CA GLY A 87 -11.81 1.01 -9.90
C GLY A 87 -10.63 0.06 -10.14
N TRP A 88 -10.46 -0.93 -9.28
CA TRP A 88 -9.42 -1.96 -9.39
C TRP A 88 -9.63 -2.89 -10.58
N GLU A 89 -10.86 -3.39 -10.80
CA GLU A 89 -11.22 -4.23 -11.95
C GLU A 89 -10.79 -3.56 -13.27
N ASN A 90 -11.11 -2.27 -13.44
CA ASN A 90 -10.70 -1.49 -14.60
C ASN A 90 -9.16 -1.34 -14.78
N LEU A 91 -8.36 -1.55 -13.74
CA LEU A 91 -6.89 -1.49 -13.80
C LEU A 91 -6.24 -2.84 -14.12
N VAL A 92 -6.93 -3.93 -13.78
CA VAL A 92 -6.42 -5.31 -13.92
C VAL A 92 -7.07 -6.08 -15.07
N ASP A 93 -8.10 -5.53 -15.72
CA ASP A 93 -8.57 -5.94 -17.05
C ASP A 93 -7.54 -5.63 -18.15
#